data_AF-A0A6C0LFF8-F1
#
_entry.id   AF-A0A6C0LFF8-F1
#
_cell.length_a   1.000
_cell.length_b   1.000
_cell.length_c   1.000
_cell.angle_alpha   90.00
_cell.angle_beta   90.00
_cell.angle_gamma   90.00
#
_symmetry.space_group_name_H-M   'P 1'
#
loop_
_entity.id
_entity.type
_entity.pdbx_description
1 polymer ?
#
loop_
_entity_poly.entity_id
_entity_poly.type
_entity_poly.pdbx_seq_one_letter_code
_entity_poly.pdbx_strand_id
1 'polypeptide(L)'
;MEVENHDFSDTNNASFIDMDIDNLVNAFNHKTNVIWKPKLNFVNDINVIIEELKQYQTFIGLDIYEVLVSCGHNLTWDQEYYVSKEDFYWFKNDEGKKHFFSSFNEKNSINTIEEYRTIMDIHFKLVELFELQLEHM
;
A
#
# COMPACT_ATOMS: atom_id res chain seq x y z
N MET A 1 5.26 50.36 -59.66
CA MET A 1 5.57 49.94 -58.28
C MET A 1 4.24 49.46 -57.73
N GLU A 2 3.96 48.17 -57.88
CA GLU A 2 2.72 47.56 -57.40
C GLU A 2 2.89 47.32 -55.90
N VAL A 3 1.98 47.88 -55.11
CA VAL A 3 1.96 47.71 -53.65
C VAL A 3 0.95 46.59 -53.40
N GLU A 4 1.46 45.38 -53.12
CA GLU A 4 0.63 44.26 -52.66
C GLU A 4 0.11 44.58 -51.26
N ASN A 5 -1.22 44.70 -51.13
CA ASN A 5 -1.87 44.77 -49.83
C ASN A 5 -1.93 43.36 -49.24
N HIS A 6 -1.03 43.07 -48.29
CA HIS A 6 -1.16 41.90 -47.44
C HIS A 6 -2.10 42.22 -46.27
N ASP A 7 -3.27 41.59 -46.31
CA ASP A 7 -4.25 41.54 -45.24
C ASP A 7 -3.70 40.64 -44.12
N PHE A 8 -3.15 41.26 -43.07
CA PHE A 8 -2.74 40.56 -41.85
C PHE A 8 -3.89 40.55 -40.86
N SER A 9 -4.85 39.65 -41.08
CA SER A 9 -5.77 39.19 -40.04
C SER A 9 -5.28 37.88 -39.43
N ASP A 10 -4.06 37.85 -38.91
CA ASP A 10 -3.60 36.75 -38.07
C ASP A 10 -4.13 36.93 -36.64
N THR A 11 -5.40 36.58 -36.48
CA THR A 11 -5.93 36.15 -35.19
C THR A 11 -5.17 34.91 -34.76
N ASN A 12 -4.08 35.09 -34.00
CA ASN A 12 -3.53 34.03 -33.16
C ASN A 12 -4.55 33.73 -32.06
N ASN A 13 -5.61 33.00 -32.42
CA ASN A 13 -6.33 32.17 -31.49
C ASN A 13 -5.32 31.11 -31.04
N ALA A 14 -4.62 31.40 -29.95
CA ALA A 14 -4.04 30.35 -29.13
C ALA A 14 -5.19 29.40 -28.80
N SER A 15 -5.24 28.28 -29.53
CA SER A 15 -6.08 27.16 -29.17
C SER A 15 -5.53 26.63 -27.85
N PHE A 16 -6.03 27.20 -26.76
CA PHE A 16 -6.19 26.41 -25.55
C PHE A 16 -7.05 25.24 -26.00
N ILE A 17 -6.40 24.10 -26.24
CA ILE A 17 -7.08 22.83 -26.41
C ILE A 17 -7.86 22.68 -25.12
N ASP A 18 -9.17 22.98 -25.18
CA ASP A 18 -10.11 22.65 -24.12
C ASP A 18 -10.00 21.14 -23.96
N MET A 19 -9.21 20.72 -22.97
CA MET A 19 -9.14 19.33 -22.58
C MET A 19 -10.51 19.01 -22.02
N ASP A 20 -11.34 18.42 -22.89
CA ASP A 20 -12.73 18.09 -22.59
C ASP A 20 -12.82 17.42 -21.22
N ILE A 21 -13.82 17.80 -20.43
CA ILE A 21 -14.07 17.23 -19.10
C ILE A 21 -14.12 15.71 -19.20
N ASP A 22 -14.65 15.17 -20.31
CA ASP A 22 -14.68 13.74 -20.59
C ASP A 22 -13.29 13.12 -20.74
N ASN A 23 -12.31 13.84 -21.31
CA ASN A 23 -10.92 13.38 -21.38
C ASN A 23 -10.22 13.42 -20.01
N LEU A 24 -10.51 14.43 -19.18
CA LEU A 24 -10.03 14.49 -17.80
C LEU A 24 -10.64 13.36 -16.94
N VAL A 25 -11.94 13.12 -17.08
CA VAL A 25 -12.66 12.03 -16.40
C VAL A 25 -12.13 10.68 -16.87
N ASN A 26 -11.85 10.50 -18.16
CA ASN A 26 -11.26 9.27 -18.68
C ASN A 26 -9.80 9.06 -18.25
N ALA A 27 -9.01 10.13 -18.07
CA ALA A 27 -7.67 10.05 -17.51
C ALA A 27 -7.70 9.68 -16.02
N PHE A 28 -8.66 10.20 -15.26
CA PHE A 28 -8.90 9.81 -13.86
C PHE A 28 -9.44 8.37 -13.74
N ASN A 29 -10.29 7.96 -14.68
CA ASN A 29 -10.86 6.62 -14.75
C ASN A 29 -9.93 5.60 -15.41
N HIS A 30 -8.79 6.04 -15.96
CA HIS A 30 -7.68 5.16 -16.29
C HIS A 30 -7.09 4.66 -14.98
N LYS A 31 -7.79 3.69 -14.39
CA LYS A 31 -7.34 2.90 -13.26
C LYS A 31 -6.12 2.14 -13.74
N THR A 32 -4.95 2.74 -13.57
CA THR A 32 -3.69 2.06 -13.74
C THR A 32 -3.72 0.92 -12.72
N ASN A 33 -3.94 -0.29 -13.21
CA ASN A 33 -3.82 -1.48 -12.38
C ASN A 33 -2.33 -1.64 -12.09
N VAL A 34 -1.88 -1.04 -10.98
CA VAL A 34 -0.54 -1.29 -10.45
C VAL A 34 -0.55 -2.72 -9.94
N ILE A 35 0.14 -3.62 -10.67
CA ILE A 35 0.32 -5.00 -10.23
C ILE A 35 1.48 -4.99 -9.24
N TRP A 36 1.15 -5.05 -7.96
CA TRP A 36 2.15 -5.17 -6.91
C TRP A 36 2.75 -6.57 -6.90
N LYS A 37 4.07 -6.65 -6.76
CA LYS A 37 4.81 -7.93 -6.72
C LYS A 37 5.74 -7.91 -5.50
N PRO A 38 5.18 -8.10 -4.29
CA PRO A 38 6.02 -8.23 -3.10
C PRO A 38 6.93 -9.45 -3.24
N LYS A 39 8.10 -9.40 -2.61
CA LYS A 39 9.00 -10.54 -2.50
C LYS A 39 8.34 -11.64 -1.69
N LEU A 40 8.58 -12.89 -2.10
CA LEU A 40 8.04 -14.05 -1.40
C LEU A 40 8.43 -14.09 0.09
N ASN A 41 9.69 -13.75 0.41
CA ASN A 41 10.18 -13.74 1.79
C ASN A 41 9.41 -12.72 2.66
N PHE A 42 9.06 -11.55 2.09
CA PHE A 42 8.24 -10.57 2.78
C PHE A 42 6.84 -11.07 3.08
N VAL A 43 6.18 -11.68 2.10
CA VAL A 43 4.86 -12.30 2.33
C VAL A 43 4.94 -13.41 3.38
N ASN A 44 6.02 -14.20 3.38
CA ASN A 44 6.24 -15.26 4.36
C ASN A 44 6.42 -14.71 5.78
N ASP A 45 7.21 -13.65 5.96
CA ASP A 45 7.37 -13.01 7.27
C ASP A 45 6.04 -12.44 7.78
N ILE A 46 5.24 -11.81 6.91
CA ILE A 46 3.88 -11.36 7.27
C ILE A 46 3.02 -12.56 7.71
N ASN A 47 3.10 -13.70 7.03
CA ASN A 47 2.36 -14.90 7.42
C ASN A 47 2.84 -15.47 8.76
N VAL A 48 4.15 -15.43 9.06
CA VAL A 48 4.68 -15.81 10.37
C VAL A 48 4.09 -14.95 11.47
N ILE A 49 4.04 -13.62 11.27
CA ILE A 49 3.44 -12.69 12.23
C ILE A 49 1.96 -12.99 12.43
N ILE A 50 1.22 -13.26 11.35
CA ILE A 50 -0.20 -13.61 11.42
C ILE A 50 -0.40 -14.93 12.19
N GLU A 51 0.42 -15.95 11.95
CA GLU A 51 0.34 -17.22 12.67
C GLU A 51 0.69 -17.09 14.15
N GLU A 52 1.62 -16.20 14.51
CA GLU A 52 1.92 -15.89 15.90
C GLU A 52 0.75 -15.16 16.57
N LEU A 53 0.19 -14.13 15.91
CA LEU A 53 -1.00 -13.42 16.40
C LEU A 53 -2.18 -14.36 16.62
N LYS A 54 -2.30 -15.43 15.80
CA LYS A 54 -3.36 -16.44 15.96
C LYS A 54 -3.22 -17.30 17.21
N GLN A 55 -2.05 -17.38 17.84
CA GLN A 55 -1.85 -18.17 19.06
C GLN A 55 -2.45 -17.48 20.30
N TYR A 56 -2.67 -16.17 20.26
CA TYR A 56 -3.19 -15.42 21.40
C TYR A 56 -4.70 -15.63 21.56
N GLN A 57 -5.12 -15.94 22.78
CA GLN A 57 -6.52 -16.16 23.12
C GLN A 57 -7.35 -14.86 23.11
N THR A 58 -6.71 -13.72 23.37
CA THR A 58 -7.29 -12.38 23.27
C THR A 58 -6.32 -11.45 22.58
N PHE A 59 -6.85 -10.50 21.82
CA PHE A 59 -6.04 -9.51 21.12
C PHE A 59 -5.92 -8.20 21.90
N ILE A 60 -6.80 -7.98 22.88
CA ILE A 60 -6.88 -6.71 23.62
C ILE A 60 -5.59 -6.51 24.42
N GLY A 61 -4.92 -5.39 24.16
CA GLY A 61 -3.70 -5.01 24.86
C GLY A 61 -2.42 -5.68 24.35
N LEU A 62 -2.47 -6.37 23.20
CA LEU A 62 -1.26 -6.91 22.57
C LEU A 62 -0.30 -5.80 22.16
N ASP A 63 0.97 -5.97 22.54
CA ASP A 63 2.08 -5.18 22.01
C ASP A 63 2.68 -5.88 20.79
N ILE A 64 2.70 -5.19 19.65
CA ILE A 64 3.25 -5.73 18.41
C ILE A 64 4.73 -6.03 18.54
N TYR A 65 5.48 -5.29 19.34
CA TYR A 65 6.90 -5.55 19.51
C TYR A 65 7.15 -6.87 20.25
N GLU A 66 6.32 -7.21 21.23
CA GLU A 66 6.37 -8.51 21.92
C GLU A 66 6.02 -9.66 20.98
N VAL A 67 5.04 -9.47 20.09
CA VAL A 67 4.69 -10.45 19.04
C VAL A 67 5.86 -10.66 18.09
N LEU A 68 6.51 -9.58 17.63
CA LEU A 68 7.66 -9.66 16.73
C LEU A 68 8.86 -10.35 17.40
N VAL A 69 9.11 -10.06 18.68
CA VAL A 69 10.13 -10.76 19.48
C VAL A 69 9.82 -12.26 19.57
N SER A 70 8.55 -12.62 19.73
CA SER A 70 8.10 -14.02 19.82
C SER A 70 8.25 -14.77 18.48
N CYS A 71 8.06 -14.07 17.35
CA CYS A 71 8.36 -14.63 16.02
C CYS A 71 9.86 -14.99 15.87
N GLY A 72 10.74 -14.27 16.55
CA GLY A 72 12.16 -14.61 16.70
C GLY A 72 12.88 -14.83 15.37
N HIS A 73 13.63 -15.93 15.27
CA HIS A 73 14.40 -16.31 14.07
C HIS A 73 13.55 -16.72 12.86
N ASN A 74 12.22 -16.83 13.01
CA ASN A 74 11.34 -17.12 11.89
C ASN A 74 11.09 -15.88 11.01
N LEU A 75 11.34 -14.67 11.54
CA LEU A 75 11.38 -13.47 10.72
C LEU A 75 12.74 -13.36 10.06
N THR A 76 12.72 -13.30 8.73
CA THR A 76 13.93 -13.30 7.91
C THR A 76 14.29 -11.91 7.40
N TRP A 77 13.39 -10.93 7.53
CA TRP A 77 13.70 -9.53 7.32
C TRP A 77 14.80 -9.08 8.28
N ASP A 78 15.58 -8.09 7.87
CA ASP A 78 16.71 -7.53 8.65
C ASP A 78 17.89 -8.50 8.89
N GLN A 79 17.75 -9.78 8.56
CA GLN A 79 18.81 -10.80 8.61
C GLN A 79 19.21 -11.28 7.21
N GLU A 80 18.23 -11.68 6.40
CA GLU A 80 18.45 -12.27 5.07
C GLU A 80 18.10 -11.30 3.93
N TYR A 81 17.19 -10.35 4.19
CA TYR A 81 16.81 -9.33 3.21
C TYR A 81 16.30 -8.05 3.87
N TYR A 82 16.30 -6.97 3.08
CA TYR A 82 15.67 -5.69 3.45
C TYR A 82 14.34 -5.51 2.73
N VAL A 83 13.36 -4.96 3.45
CA VAL A 83 12.05 -4.58 2.93
C VAL A 83 12.24 -3.54 1.83
N SER A 84 11.74 -3.80 0.61
CA SER A 84 11.80 -2.79 -0.46
C SER A 84 10.59 -1.86 -0.44
N LYS A 85 10.64 -0.79 -1.23
CA LYS A 85 9.50 0.12 -1.40
C LYS A 85 8.29 -0.61 -1.99
N GLU A 86 8.52 -1.54 -2.92
CA GLU A 86 7.45 -2.35 -3.52
C GLU A 86 6.78 -3.27 -2.48
N ASP A 87 7.58 -3.91 -1.61
CA ASP A 87 7.09 -4.75 -0.51
C ASP A 87 6.20 -3.92 0.44
N PHE A 88 6.72 -2.76 0.86
CA PHE A 88 6.02 -1.83 1.73
C PHE A 88 4.74 -1.28 1.12
N TYR A 89 4.77 -0.81 -0.13
CA TYR A 89 3.59 -0.28 -0.79
C TYR A 89 2.53 -1.34 -1.05
N TRP A 90 2.94 -2.58 -1.31
CA TRP A 90 2.01 -3.71 -1.33
C TRP A 90 1.33 -3.88 0.04
N PHE A 91 2.10 -3.89 1.13
CA PHE A 91 1.53 -4.09 2.47
C PHE A 91 0.62 -2.94 2.91
N LYS A 92 0.99 -1.70 2.60
CA LYS A 92 0.24 -0.49 2.95
C LYS A 92 -1.07 -0.33 2.18
N ASN A 93 -1.22 -0.97 1.02
CA ASN A 93 -2.39 -0.83 0.16
C ASN A 93 -3.49 -1.86 0.46
N ASP A 94 -4.59 -1.78 -0.29
CA ASP A 94 -5.76 -2.65 -0.10
C ASP A 94 -5.48 -4.14 -0.34
N GLU A 95 -4.54 -4.51 -1.20
CA GLU A 95 -4.20 -5.91 -1.49
C GLU A 95 -3.46 -6.56 -0.31
N GLY A 96 -2.40 -5.92 0.19
CA GLY A 96 -1.66 -6.39 1.35
C GLY A 96 -2.51 -6.40 2.61
N LYS A 97 -3.31 -5.34 2.82
CA LYS A 97 -4.29 -5.29 3.90
C LYS A 97 -5.30 -6.44 3.78
N LYS A 98 -5.88 -6.67 2.60
CA LYS A 98 -6.82 -7.78 2.40
C LYS A 98 -6.17 -9.12 2.72
N HIS A 99 -4.94 -9.35 2.26
CA HIS A 99 -4.17 -10.56 2.58
C HIS A 99 -4.00 -10.75 4.09
N PHE A 100 -3.62 -9.71 4.81
CA PHE A 100 -3.44 -9.75 6.26
C PHE A 100 -4.72 -10.15 7.00
N PHE A 101 -5.82 -9.44 6.71
CA PHE A 101 -7.11 -9.70 7.37
C PHE A 101 -7.74 -11.03 6.95
N SER A 102 -7.67 -11.41 5.67
CA SER A 102 -8.22 -12.68 5.22
C SER A 102 -7.47 -13.85 5.85
N SER A 103 -6.13 -13.80 5.83
CA SER A 103 -5.29 -14.85 6.38
C SER A 103 -5.49 -14.97 7.89
N PHE A 104 -5.62 -13.84 8.60
CA PHE A 104 -5.93 -13.85 10.03
C PHE A 104 -7.28 -14.53 10.32
N ASN A 105 -8.31 -14.16 9.56
CA ASN A 105 -9.69 -14.61 9.77
C ASN A 105 -9.95 -16.08 9.38
N GLU A 106 -9.02 -16.75 8.69
CA GLU A 106 -9.15 -18.17 8.34
C GLU A 106 -9.20 -19.11 9.55
N LYS A 107 -8.55 -18.74 10.66
CA LYS A 107 -8.41 -19.59 11.86
C LYS A 107 -9.06 -18.97 13.11
N ASN A 108 -8.96 -17.66 13.26
CA ASN A 108 -9.60 -16.91 14.34
C ASN A 108 -10.60 -15.94 13.73
N SER A 109 -11.89 -16.29 13.83
CA SER A 109 -12.95 -15.38 13.38
C SER A 109 -12.92 -14.11 14.23
N ILE A 110 -12.78 -12.96 13.56
CA ILE A 110 -12.93 -11.65 14.21
C ILE A 110 -14.44 -11.44 14.43
N ASN A 111 -14.88 -11.52 15.68
CA ASN A 111 -16.31 -11.57 16.01
C ASN A 111 -16.84 -10.25 16.57
N THR A 112 -15.95 -9.36 17.02
CA THR A 112 -16.31 -8.09 17.62
C THR A 112 -15.63 -6.90 16.92
N ILE A 113 -16.23 -5.72 17.07
CA ILE A 113 -15.67 -4.47 16.52
C ILE A 113 -14.36 -4.13 17.24
N GLU A 114 -14.27 -4.43 18.53
CA GLU A 114 -13.10 -4.21 19.37
C GLU A 114 -11.92 -5.06 18.91
N GLU A 115 -12.14 -6.35 18.61
CA GLU A 115 -11.12 -7.22 18.03
C GLU A 115 -10.68 -6.69 16.66
N TYR A 116 -11.62 -6.32 15.79
CA TYR A 116 -11.30 -5.76 14.48
C TYR A 116 -10.43 -4.51 14.58
N ARG A 117 -10.79 -3.57 15.48
CA ARG A 117 -10.00 -2.36 15.74
C ARG A 117 -8.59 -2.70 16.22
N THR A 118 -8.48 -3.69 17.12
CA THR A 118 -7.18 -4.09 17.66
C THR A 118 -6.27 -4.69 16.58
N ILE A 119 -6.81 -5.57 15.73
CA ILE A 119 -6.07 -6.14 14.59
C ILE A 119 -5.71 -5.05 13.57
N MET A 120 -6.59 -4.07 13.36
CA MET A 120 -6.32 -2.90 12.52
C MET A 120 -5.19 -2.02 13.06
N ASP A 121 -5.17 -1.79 14.37
CA ASP A 121 -4.09 -1.04 15.03
C ASP A 121 -2.76 -1.79 14.92
N ILE A 122 -2.76 -3.12 15.05
CA ILE A 122 -1.58 -3.96 14.84
C ILE A 122 -1.07 -3.82 13.40
N HIS A 123 -1.96 -3.93 12.41
CA HIS A 123 -1.60 -3.73 11.01
C HIS A 123 -0.97 -2.35 10.79
N PHE A 124 -1.55 -1.29 11.35
CA PHE A 124 -0.99 0.06 11.22
C PHE A 124 0.40 0.19 11.85
N LYS A 125 0.62 -0.37 13.04
CA LYS A 125 1.96 -0.35 13.66
C LYS A 125 3.00 -1.11 12.84
N LEU A 126 2.62 -2.22 12.19
CA LEU A 126 3.52 -2.93 11.27
C LEU A 126 3.86 -2.07 10.04
N VAL A 127 2.88 -1.37 9.47
CA VAL A 127 3.13 -0.43 8.37
C VAL A 127 4.08 0.67 8.81
N GLU A 128 3.87 1.29 9.98
CA GLU A 128 4.75 2.31 10.54
C GLU A 128 6.18 1.78 10.74
N LEU A 129 6.33 0.54 11.25
CA LEU A 129 7.63 -0.10 11.43
C LEU A 129 8.41 -0.23 10.11
N PHE A 130 7.76 -0.68 9.03
CA PHE A 130 8.44 -0.80 7.72
C PHE A 130 8.73 0.55 7.08
N GLU A 131 7.86 1.53 7.31
CA GLU A 131 8.09 2.91 6.87
C GLU A 131 9.37 3.47 7.50
N LEU A 132 9.53 3.30 8.82
CA LEU A 132 10.75 3.70 9.53
C LEU A 132 12.00 2.98 9.00
N GLN A 133 11.92 1.66 8.74
CA GLN A 133 13.04 0.91 8.17
C GLN A 133 13.47 1.48 6.81
N LEU A 134 12.51 1.88 5.95
CA LEU A 134 12.79 2.48 4.66
C LEU A 134 13.37 3.90 4.75
N GLU A 135 13.02 4.68 5.78
CA GLU A 135 13.58 6.02 6.00
C GLU A 135 15.04 5.97 6.50
N HIS A 136 15.42 4.87 7.16
CA HIS A 136 16.75 4.67 7.73
C HIS A 136 17.74 3.92 6.82
N MET A 137 17.34 3.54 5.60
CA MET A 137 18.20 2.93 4.56
C MET A 137 18.66 3.95 3.52
#